data_AF-A0A2G5VBP1-F1
#
_entry.id   AF-A0A2G5VBP1-F1
#
_cell.length_a   1.000
_cell.length_b   1.000
_cell.length_c   1.000
_cell.angle_alpha   90.00
_cell.angle_beta   90.00
_cell.angle_gamma   90.00
#
_symmetry.space_group_name_H-M   'P 1'
#
loop_
_entity.id
_entity.type
_entity.pdbx_description
1 polymer ?
#
loop_
_entity_poly.entity_id
_entity_poly.type
_entity_poly.pdbx_seq_one_letter_code
_entity_poly.pdbx_strand_id
1 'polypeptide(L)'
;MDKNNDELGKDPKIDSKSKKSEILEKMNSQEQKIDEMAEKLQSIKESIAKIPKFDEKRKSEKRFVLKHVFENVNDLDEENRYMHSEEEEHFNMKW
;
A
#
# COMPACT_ATOMS: atom_id res chain seq x y z
N MET A 1 -16.20 72.22 36.86
CA MET A 1 -15.18 71.89 35.87
C MET A 1 -14.33 70.77 36.44
N ASP A 2 -14.57 69.59 35.89
CA ASP A 2 -13.67 68.48 35.59
C ASP A 2 -12.73 67.94 36.66
N LYS A 3 -13.20 66.81 37.19
CA LYS A 3 -12.45 65.63 37.61
C LYS A 3 -11.40 65.27 36.54
N ASN A 4 -10.19 64.91 36.97
CA ASN A 4 -9.36 63.93 36.26
C ASN A 4 -8.53 63.17 37.30
N ASN A 5 -8.95 61.93 37.55
CA ASN A 5 -8.20 60.92 38.27
C ASN A 5 -7.34 60.19 37.24
N ASP A 6 -6.02 60.24 37.40
CA ASP A 6 -5.10 59.37 36.66
C ASP A 6 -5.24 57.93 37.21
N GLU A 7 -6.14 57.15 36.62
CA GLU A 7 -6.17 55.70 36.83
C GLU A 7 -4.94 55.08 36.17
N LEU A 8 -3.94 54.80 37.01
CA LEU A 8 -2.82 53.93 36.71
C LEU A 8 -3.34 52.64 36.04
N GLY A 9 -2.95 52.44 34.79
CA GLY A 9 -3.18 51.21 34.03
C GLY A 9 -2.71 50.00 34.82
N LYS A 10 -3.66 49.21 35.31
CA LYS A 10 -3.40 47.87 35.80
C LYS A 10 -3.31 46.96 34.59
N ASP A 11 -2.08 46.65 34.16
CA ASP A 11 -1.85 45.52 33.26
C ASP A 11 -2.47 44.27 33.88
N PRO A 12 -3.39 43.57 33.19
CA PRO A 12 -3.88 42.29 33.65
C PRO A 12 -2.71 41.31 33.60
N LYS A 13 -2.09 41.07 34.74
CA LYS A 13 -1.10 40.00 34.97
C LYS A 13 -1.83 38.66 34.91
N ILE A 14 -2.34 38.31 33.74
CA ILE A 14 -3.04 37.04 33.48
C ILE A 14 -1.97 35.96 33.37
N ASP A 15 -1.68 35.43 34.55
CA ASP A 15 -1.24 34.09 34.90
C ASP A 15 -0.38 33.30 33.89
N SER A 16 0.92 33.57 33.93
CA SER A 16 1.97 32.81 33.23
C SER A 16 2.00 31.32 33.61
N LYS A 17 1.38 30.91 34.74
CA LYS A 17 1.36 29.53 35.23
C LYS A 17 0.39 28.65 34.43
N SER A 18 -0.78 29.19 34.07
CA SER A 18 -1.83 28.49 33.32
C SER A 18 -1.38 28.10 31.90
N LYS A 19 -0.63 28.97 31.21
CA LYS A 19 -0.04 28.65 29.89
C LYS A 19 0.95 27.49 29.95
N LYS A 20 1.70 27.36 31.04
CA LYS A 20 2.72 26.31 31.20
C LYS A 20 2.09 24.92 31.34
N SER A 21 0.98 24.80 32.07
CA SER A 21 0.25 23.53 32.20
C SER A 21 -0.38 23.10 30.87
N GLU A 22 -0.95 24.04 30.11
CA GLU A 22 -1.54 23.74 28.80
C GLU A 22 -0.48 23.25 27.78
N ILE A 23 0.72 23.83 27.81
CA ILE A 23 1.83 23.40 26.96
C ILE A 23 2.31 21.99 27.35
N LEU A 24 2.37 21.69 28.65
CA LEU A 24 2.78 20.37 29.13
C LEU A 24 1.81 19.26 28.69
N GLU A 25 0.50 19.50 28.79
CA GLU A 25 -0.51 18.56 28.30
C GLU A 25 -0.42 18.33 26.79
N LYS A 26 -0.17 19.40 26.02
CA LYS A 26 0.03 19.30 24.56
C LYS A 26 1.27 18.48 24.20
N MET A 27 2.39 18.66 24.92
CA MET A 27 3.60 17.85 24.72
C MET A 27 3.35 16.38 25.01
N ASN A 28 2.67 16.06 26.11
CA ASN A 28 2.35 14.68 26.48
C ASN A 28 1.42 14.02 25.44
N SER A 29 0.42 14.77 24.93
CA SER A 29 -0.44 14.29 23.84
C SER A 29 0.33 14.04 22.54
N GLN A 30 1.38 14.82 22.26
CA GLN A 30 2.22 14.61 21.08
C GLN A 30 3.12 13.38 21.23
N GLU A 31 3.67 13.16 22.41
CA GLU A 31 4.51 11.99 22.72
C GLU A 31 3.74 10.69 22.47
N GLN A 32 2.50 10.59 22.97
CA GLN A 32 1.64 9.43 22.73
C GLN A 32 1.35 9.19 21.23
N LYS A 33 1.18 10.26 20.44
CA LYS A 33 0.96 10.14 18.98
C LYS A 33 2.21 9.66 18.26
N ILE A 34 3.40 10.03 18.74
CA ILE A 34 4.68 9.57 18.19
C ILE A 34 4.85 8.07 18.44
N ASP A 35 4.53 7.60 19.64
CA ASP A 35 4.60 6.17 19.98
C ASP A 35 3.64 5.34 19.10
N GLU A 36 2.41 5.80 18.90
CA GLU A 36 1.44 5.13 18.02
C GLU A 36 1.95 5.04 16.57
N MET A 37 2.63 6.08 16.08
CA MET A 37 3.25 6.06 14.75
C MET A 37 4.43 5.08 14.69
N ALA A 38 5.23 4.98 15.74
CA ALA A 38 6.35 4.05 15.82
C ALA A 38 5.87 2.59 15.74
N GLU A 39 4.81 2.24 16.46
CA GLU A 39 4.20 0.90 16.40
C GLU A 39 3.67 0.57 15.00
N LYS A 40 2.96 1.52 14.35
CA LYS A 40 2.46 1.33 12.98
C LYS A 40 3.59 1.12 11.99
N LEU A 41 4.68 1.89 12.10
CA LEU A 41 5.86 1.73 11.25
C LEU A 41 6.53 0.37 11.45
N GLN A 42 6.61 -0.12 12.69
CA GLN A 42 7.15 -1.44 12.97
C GLN A 42 6.28 -2.55 12.35
N SER A 43 4.96 -2.47 12.49
CA SER A 43 4.01 -3.41 11.87
C SER A 43 4.15 -3.45 10.35
N ILE A 44 4.27 -2.28 9.69
CA ILE A 44 4.52 -2.20 8.25
C ILE A 44 5.85 -2.88 7.88
N LYS A 45 6.93 -2.60 8.61
CA LYS A 45 8.24 -3.20 8.37
C LYS A 45 8.19 -4.73 8.46
N GLU A 46 7.49 -5.27 9.46
CA GLU A 46 7.30 -6.71 9.61
C GLU A 46 6.46 -7.31 8.47
N SER A 47 5.41 -6.61 8.01
CA SER A 47 4.61 -7.08 6.88
C SER A 47 5.41 -7.12 5.58
N ILE A 48 6.25 -6.11 5.31
CA ILE A 48 7.12 -6.06 4.11
C ILE A 48 8.18 -7.16 4.16
N ALA A 49 8.71 -7.50 5.34
CA ALA A 49 9.68 -8.58 5.49
C ALA A 49 9.09 -9.97 5.13
N LYS A 50 7.77 -10.15 5.20
CA LYS A 50 7.06 -11.38 4.80
C LYS A 50 6.80 -11.47 3.30
N ILE A 51 6.89 -10.36 2.58
CA ILE A 51 6.77 -10.38 1.12
C ILE A 51 8.02 -11.09 0.61
N PRO A 52 7.90 -12.23 -0.10
CA PRO A 52 9.05 -12.92 -0.65
C PRO A 52 9.80 -11.93 -1.54
N LYS A 53 11.09 -11.74 -1.27
CA LYS A 53 11.96 -10.95 -2.13
C LYS A 53 11.84 -11.55 -3.52
N PHE A 54 11.29 -10.78 -4.45
CA PHE A 54 11.44 -11.06 -5.87
C PHE A 54 12.90 -10.79 -6.20
N ASP A 55 13.79 -11.66 -5.72
CA ASP A 55 15.12 -11.74 -6.26
C ASP A 55 14.95 -11.93 -7.76
N GLU A 56 15.67 -11.11 -8.51
CA GLU A 56 15.64 -10.94 -9.96
C GLU A 56 16.06 -12.21 -10.73
N LYS A 57 15.95 -13.39 -10.13
CA LYS A 57 15.81 -14.65 -10.84
C LYS A 57 14.39 -14.68 -11.41
N ARG A 58 14.25 -14.17 -12.63
CA ARG A 58 13.12 -14.54 -13.50
C ARG A 58 12.93 -16.05 -13.33
N LYS A 59 11.82 -16.46 -12.70
CA LYS A 59 11.42 -17.87 -12.68
C LYS A 59 11.57 -18.34 -14.11
N SER A 60 12.31 -19.43 -14.33
CA SER A 60 12.48 -20.00 -15.66
C SER A 60 11.09 -20.21 -16.25
N GLU A 61 10.65 -19.32 -17.14
CA GLU A 61 9.39 -19.49 -17.85
C GLU A 61 9.55 -20.74 -18.71
N LYS A 62 8.71 -21.74 -18.43
CA LYS A 62 8.66 -22.95 -19.26
C LYS A 62 8.07 -22.53 -20.59
N ARG A 63 8.89 -22.55 -21.63
CA ARG A 63 8.50 -22.28 -23.02
C ARG A 63 8.46 -23.59 -23.77
N PHE A 64 7.43 -23.79 -24.56
CA PHE A 64 7.33 -24.92 -25.48
C PHE A 64 6.84 -24.41 -26.84
N VAL A 65 7.14 -25.17 -27.88
CA VAL A 65 6.71 -24.88 -29.24
C VAL A 65 5.75 -25.99 -29.64
N LEU A 66 4.48 -25.64 -29.85
CA LEU A 66 3.51 -26.57 -30.42
C LEU A 66 3.63 -26.52 -31.95
N LYS A 67 3.85 -27.67 -32.59
CA LYS A 67 3.88 -27.80 -34.03
C LYS A 67 2.71 -28.69 -34.46
N HIS A 68 1.71 -28.09 -35.10
CA HIS A 68 0.57 -28.81 -35.66
C HIS A 68 0.62 -28.80 -37.19
N VAL A 69 0.22 -29.92 -37.83
CA VAL A 69 0.12 -30.05 -39.28
C VAL A 69 -1.34 -30.31 -39.61
N PHE A 70 -1.94 -29.41 -40.40
CA PHE A 70 -3.30 -29.58 -40.87
C PHE A 70 -3.30 -30.46 -42.11
N GLU A 71 -3.91 -31.64 -42.00
CA GLU A 71 -4.17 -32.53 -43.13
C GLU A 71 -5.55 -32.22 -43.73
N ASN A 72 -5.72 -32.51 -45.03
CA ASN A 72 -7.01 -32.39 -45.73
C ASN A 72 -7.66 -31.01 -45.62
N VAL A 73 -6.87 -29.94 -45.78
CA VAL A 73 -7.32 -28.54 -45.72
C VAL A 73 -8.50 -28.23 -46.66
N ASN A 74 -8.67 -28.98 -47.74
CA ASN A 74 -9.80 -28.83 -48.66
C ASN A 74 -11.16 -29.21 -48.02
N ASP A 75 -11.14 -30.01 -46.96
CA ASP A 75 -12.33 -30.46 -46.22
C ASP A 75 -12.72 -29.47 -45.10
N LEU A 76 -11.95 -28.37 -44.93
CA LEU A 76 -12.33 -27.23 -44.10
C LEU A 76 -13.34 -26.37 -44.87
N ASP A 77 -14.60 -26.81 -44.88
CA ASP A 77 -15.71 -26.03 -45.41
C ASP A 77 -16.40 -25.17 -44.34
N GLU A 78 -17.32 -24.30 -44.77
CA GLU A 78 -18.06 -23.40 -43.88
C GLU A 78 -19.00 -24.12 -42.91
N GLU A 79 -19.28 -25.41 -43.14
CA GLU A 79 -20.09 -26.24 -42.25
C GLU A 79 -19.24 -26.80 -41.10
N ASN A 80 -17.99 -27.17 -41.37
CA ASN A 80 -17.08 -27.77 -40.41
C ASN A 80 -16.11 -26.75 -39.76
N ARG A 81 -16.69 -25.74 -39.10
CA ARG A 81 -15.98 -24.57 -38.55
C ARG A 81 -14.95 -24.87 -37.45
N TYR A 82 -14.92 -26.07 -36.91
CA TYR A 82 -14.02 -26.46 -35.83
C TYR A 82 -13.42 -27.83 -36.10
N MET A 83 -12.11 -27.86 -36.32
CA MET A 83 -11.32 -29.08 -36.30
C MET A 83 -10.48 -29.11 -35.03
N HIS A 84 -10.56 -30.23 -34.31
CA HIS A 84 -9.75 -30.50 -33.14
C HIS A 84 -8.62 -31.42 -33.52
N SER A 85 -7.41 -31.14 -33.02
CA SER A 85 -6.32 -32.09 -33.05
C SER A 85 -6.58 -33.26 -32.09
N GLU A 86 -5.81 -34.32 -32.22
CA GLU A 86 -5.74 -35.34 -31.17
C GLU A 86 -5.21 -34.72 -29.86
N GLU A 87 -5.62 -35.30 -28.74
CA GLU A 87 -5.19 -34.87 -27.40
C GLU A 87 -3.73 -35.28 -27.19
N GLU A 88 -2.86 -34.34 -26.83
CA GLU A 88 -1.43 -34.60 -26.62
C GLU A 88 -1.01 -34.28 -25.17
N GLU A 89 -0.19 -35.15 -24.57
CA GLU A 89 0.35 -34.91 -23.23
C GLU A 89 1.68 -34.14 -23.30
N HIS A 90 1.66 -32.89 -22.83
CA HIS A 90 2.85 -32.05 -22.71
C HIS A 90 3.01 -31.58 -21.27
N PHE A 91 4.15 -31.90 -20.66
CA PHE A 91 4.50 -31.52 -19.29
C PHE A 91 3.49 -31.99 -18.21
N ASN A 92 2.99 -33.22 -18.32
CA ASN A 92 1.95 -33.80 -17.45
C ASN A 92 0.61 -33.04 -17.51
N MET A 93 0.35 -32.32 -18.60
CA MET A 93 -0.94 -31.72 -18.92
C MET A 93 -1.40 -32.23 -20.28
N LYS A 94 -2.70 -32.44 -20.41
CA LYS A 94 -3.31 -32.81 -21.68
C LYS A 94 -3.74 -31.54 -22.42
N TRP A 95 -3.40 -31.47 -23.71
CA TRP A 95 -3.62 -30.33 -24.60
C TRP A 95 -4.49 -30.74 -25.79
#